data_AF-A0AAN9YSB5-F1
#
_entry.id   AF-A0AAN9YSB5-F1
#
_cell.length_a   1.000
_cell.length_b   1.000
_cell.length_c   1.000
_cell.angle_alpha   90.00
_cell.angle_beta   90.00
_cell.angle_gamma   90.00
#
_symmetry.space_group_name_H-M   'P 1'
#
loop_
_entity.id
_entity.type
_entity.pdbx_description
1 polymer ?
#
loop_
_entity_poly.entity_id
_entity_poly.type
_entity_poly.pdbx_seq_one_letter_code
_entity_poly.pdbx_strand_id
1 'polypeptide(L)'
;MNPNAPKRGLSAYMFFANEQRENVRDENPGISFGQVGKILGERWKALNDKQRTPYEAKAATDKKRYEDEKQAYQVSPPPIPTIVYHALHRRY
;
A
#
# COMPACT_ATOMS: atom_id res chain seq x y z
N MET A 1 -0.71 -10.53 -13.47
CA MET A 1 -0.31 -9.35 -12.69
C MET A 1 1.18 -9.17 -12.88
N ASN A 2 1.67 -7.99 -13.29
CA ASN A 2 3.12 -7.76 -13.45
C ASN A 2 3.78 -7.67 -12.06
N PRO A 3 4.65 -8.62 -11.67
CA PRO A 3 5.27 -8.66 -10.35
C PRO A 3 6.26 -7.50 -10.11
N ASN A 4 6.64 -6.76 -11.15
CA ASN A 4 7.64 -5.69 -11.10
C ASN A 4 7.05 -4.28 -11.07
N ALA A 5 5.71 -4.13 -11.07
CA ALA A 5 5.11 -2.81 -10.97
C ALA A 5 5.30 -2.24 -9.54
N PRO A 6 5.69 -0.96 -9.39
CA PRO A 6 5.89 -0.38 -8.07
C PRO A 6 4.59 -0.40 -7.28
N LYS A 7 4.71 -0.76 -6.00
CA LYS A 7 3.56 -0.87 -5.10
C LYS A 7 2.99 0.52 -4.86
N ARG A 8 1.67 0.67 -5.05
CA ARG A 8 0.97 1.94 -4.85
C ARG A 8 1.31 2.54 -3.48
N GLY A 9 1.51 3.85 -3.47
CA GLY A 9 1.73 4.59 -2.23
C GLY A 9 0.56 4.40 -1.25
N LEU A 10 0.88 4.31 0.04
CA LEU A 10 -0.08 4.21 1.13
C LEU A 10 -0.70 5.58 1.42
N SER A 11 -2.00 5.60 1.70
CA SER A 11 -2.70 6.83 2.12
C SER A 11 -2.48 7.13 3.60
N ALA A 12 -2.80 8.35 4.04
CA ALA A 12 -2.68 8.77 5.44
C ALA A 12 -3.50 7.85 6.37
N TYR A 13 -4.71 7.49 5.94
CA TYR A 13 -5.53 6.50 6.63
C TYR A 13 -4.85 5.13 6.74
N MET A 14 -4.14 4.66 5.70
CA MET A 14 -3.45 3.37 5.76
C MET A 14 -2.29 3.38 6.76
N PHE A 15 -1.54 4.49 6.86
CA PHE A 15 -0.51 4.64 7.90
C PHE A 15 -1.13 4.60 9.30
N PHE A 16 -2.19 5.38 9.52
CA PHE A 16 -2.93 5.38 10.78
C PHE A 16 -3.50 3.99 11.11
N ALA A 17 -4.15 3.35 10.15
CA ALA A 17 -4.77 2.05 10.31
C ALA A 17 -3.73 0.96 10.61
N ASN A 18 -2.54 1.00 10.01
CA ASN A 18 -1.48 0.05 10.31
C ASN A 18 -0.93 0.22 11.73
N GLU A 19 -0.71 1.46 12.18
CA GLU A 19 -0.24 1.73 13.54
C GLU A 19 -1.29 1.42 14.60
N GLN A 20 -2.57 1.69 14.33
CA GLN A 20 -3.64 1.50 15.30
C GLN A 20 -4.29 0.11 15.24
N ARG A 21 -4.08 -0.68 14.19
CA ARG A 21 -4.68 -2.02 14.06
C ARG A 21 -4.31 -2.93 15.21
N GLU A 22 -3.04 -2.91 15.64
CA GLU A 22 -2.58 -3.72 16.76
C GLU A 22 -3.23 -3.25 18.06
N ASN A 23 -3.20 -1.95 18.34
CA ASN A 23 -3.89 -1.38 19.50
C ASN A 23 -5.37 -1.77 19.55
N VAL A 24 -6.10 -1.65 18.43
CA VAL A 24 -7.52 -2.02 18.38
C VAL A 24 -7.74 -3.51 18.62
N ARG A 25 -6.86 -4.38 18.10
CA ARG A 25 -6.92 -5.83 18.31
C ARG A 25 -6.61 -6.20 19.76
N ASP A 26 -5.68 -5.50 20.38
CA ASP A 26 -5.26 -5.74 21.76
C ASP A 26 -6.31 -5.23 22.76
N GLU A 27 -6.92 -4.07 22.48
CA GLU A 27 -8.06 -3.55 23.24
C GLU A 27 -9.34 -4.39 23.06
N ASN A 28 -9.48 -5.08 21.92
CA ASN A 28 -10.66 -5.87 21.58
C ASN A 28 -10.24 -7.30 21.17
N PRO A 29 -9.79 -8.14 22.12
CA PRO A 29 -9.35 -9.48 21.79
C PRO A 29 -10.51 -10.30 21.19
N GLY A 30 -10.24 -10.97 20.06
CA GLY A 30 -11.20 -11.87 19.41
C GLY A 30 -12.13 -11.24 18.36
N ILE A 31 -12.02 -9.93 18.08
CA ILE A 31 -12.80 -9.31 16.99
C ILE A 31 -12.22 -9.64 15.61
N SER A 32 -13.10 -9.72 14.62
CA SER A 32 -12.71 -9.99 13.24
C SER A 32 -12.01 -8.79 12.57
N PHE A 33 -11.21 -9.04 11.53
CA PHE A 33 -10.57 -8.00 10.74
C PHE A 33 -11.56 -6.93 10.21
N GLY A 34 -12.77 -7.34 9.85
CA GLY A 34 -13.82 -6.41 9.40
C GLY A 34 -14.29 -5.46 10.51
N GLN A 35 -14.39 -5.94 11.75
CA GLN A 35 -14.72 -5.11 12.92
C GLN A 35 -13.58 -4.15 13.25
N VAL A 36 -12.33 -4.62 13.20
CA VAL A 36 -11.15 -3.75 13.37
C VAL A 36 -11.19 -2.60 12.35
N GLY A 37 -11.47 -2.91 11.08
CA GLY A 37 -11.59 -1.90 10.02
C GLY A 37 -12.68 -0.85 10.29
N LYS A 38 -13.83 -1.26 10.84
CA LYS A 38 -14.90 -0.32 11.25
C LYS A 38 -14.42 0.62 12.35
N ILE A 39 -13.84 0.08 13.42
CA ILE A 39 -13.34 0.87 14.56
C ILE A 39 -12.25 1.85 14.09
N LEU A 40 -11.31 1.41 13.26
CA LEU A 40 -10.27 2.27 12.70
C LEU A 40 -10.85 3.39 11.84
N GLY A 41 -11.87 3.10 11.03
CA GLY A 41 -12.57 4.11 10.23
C GLY A 41 -13.27 5.16 11.09
N GLU A 42 -13.89 4.76 12.19
CA GLU A 42 -14.51 5.67 13.16
C GLU A 42 -13.46 6.52 13.88
N ARG A 43 -12.38 5.91 14.38
CA ARG A 43 -11.27 6.63 15.01
C ARG A 43 -10.65 7.65 14.06
N TRP A 44 -10.43 7.28 12.80
CA TRP A 44 -9.89 8.19 11.78
C TRP A 44 -10.79 9.41 11.55
N LYS A 45 -12.12 9.20 11.45
CA LYS A 45 -13.08 10.30 11.32
C LYS A 45 -13.09 11.20 12.55
N ALA A 46 -12.87 10.63 13.73
CA ALA A 46 -12.77 11.36 14.99
C ALA A 46 -11.43 12.10 15.20
N LEU A 47 -10.38 11.79 14.43
CA LEU A 47 -9.12 12.53 14.51
C LEU A 47 -9.29 13.97 14.02
N ASN A 48 -8.67 14.90 14.73
CA ASN A 48 -8.58 16.29 14.33
C ASN A 48 -7.46 16.50 13.29
N ASP A 49 -7.48 17.61 12.55
CA ASP A 49 -6.50 17.90 11.49
C ASP A 49 -5.06 17.86 12.00
N LYS A 50 -4.80 18.33 13.23
CA LYS A 50 -3.48 18.26 13.87
C LYS A 50 -2.99 16.82 14.06
N GLN A 51 -3.89 15.90 14.36
CA GLN A 51 -3.57 14.48 14.52
C GLN A 51 -3.44 13.78 13.17
N ARG A 52 -4.15 14.24 12.14
CA ARG A 52 -4.02 13.73 10.76
C ARG A 52 -2.75 14.22 10.06
N THR A 53 -2.30 15.44 10.36
CA THR A 53 -1.11 16.09 9.77
C THR A 53 0.12 15.17 9.70
N PRO A 54 0.56 14.48 10.77
CA PRO A 54 1.70 13.58 10.69
C PRO A 54 1.47 12.40 9.72
N TYR A 55 0.25 11.87 9.64
CA TYR A 55 -0.08 10.78 8.71
C TYR A 55 -0.18 11.27 7.27
N GLU A 56 -0.68 12.49 7.06
CA GLU A 56 -0.70 13.14 5.75
C GLU A 56 0.72 13.44 5.25
N ALA A 57 1.62 13.88 6.12
CA ALA A 57 3.04 14.03 5.80
C ALA A 57 3.67 12.69 5.39
N LYS A 58 3.45 11.61 6.15
CA LYS A 58 3.90 10.25 5.79
C LYS A 58 3.35 9.81 4.43
N ALA A 59 2.06 10.06 4.18
CA ALA A 59 1.42 9.74 2.91
C ALA A 59 1.98 10.56 1.74
N ALA A 60 2.29 11.83 1.94
CA ALA A 60 2.90 12.67 0.92
C ALA A 60 4.32 12.18 0.58
N THR A 61 5.11 11.80 1.58
CA THR A 61 6.44 11.19 1.38
C THR A 61 6.34 9.88 0.62
N ASP A 62 5.41 8.99 0.98
CA ASP A 62 5.26 7.70 0.31
C ASP A 62 4.68 7.83 -1.10
N LYS A 63 3.80 8.82 -1.32
CA LYS A 63 3.32 9.18 -2.65
C LYS A 63 4.48 9.61 -3.56
N LYS A 64 5.40 10.43 -3.04
CA LYS A 64 6.61 10.83 -3.79
C LYS A 64 7.48 9.62 -4.15
N ARG A 65 7.74 8.73 -3.18
CA ARG A 65 8.45 7.45 -3.43
C ARG A 65 7.79 6.67 -4.56
N TYR A 66 6.46 6.50 -4.51
CA TYR A 66 5.73 5.77 -5.55
C TYR A 66 5.81 6.47 -6.92
N GLU A 67 5.73 7.79 -6.97
CA GLU A 67 5.87 8.56 -8.22
C GLU A 67 7.28 8.41 -8.81
N ASP A 68 8.33 8.52 -7.99
CA ASP A 68 9.72 8.34 -8.41
C ASP A 68 9.97 6.90 -8.92
N GLU A 69 9.52 5.89 -8.19
CA GLU A 69 9.61 4.47 -8.61
C GLU A 69 8.79 4.18 -9.88
N LYS A 70 7.61 4.79 -10.01
CA LYS A 70 6.77 4.67 -11.21
C LYS A 70 7.45 5.30 -12.41
N GLN A 71 8.06 6.46 -12.25
CA GLN A 71 8.85 7.09 -13.32
C GLN A 71 10.04 6.23 -13.70
N ALA A 72 10.80 5.71 -12.73
CA ALA A 72 11.91 4.78 -12.99
C ALA A 72 11.45 3.51 -13.74
N TYR A 73 10.31 2.93 -13.36
CA TYR A 73 9.73 1.77 -14.05
C TYR A 73 9.27 2.10 -15.48
N GLN A 74 8.75 3.31 -15.73
CA GLN A 74 8.35 3.74 -17.07
C GLN A 74 9.55 4.01 -17.99
N VAL A 75 10.63 4.57 -17.44
CA VAL A 75 11.85 4.91 -18.20
C VAL A 75 12.75 3.69 -18.43
N SER A 76 12.80 2.76 -17.48
CA SER A 76 13.59 1.53 -17.57
C SER A 76 12.79 0.35 -16.99
N PRO A 77 11.80 -0.18 -17.74
CA PRO A 77 11.12 -1.38 -17.31
C PRO A 77 12.15 -2.51 -17.18
N PRO A 78 12.18 -3.27 -16.07
CA PRO A 78 13.08 -4.40 -15.94
C PRO A 78 12.86 -5.35 -17.11
N PRO A 79 13.93 -5.96 -17.66
CA PRO A 79 13.79 -6.87 -18.79
C PRO A 79 12.78 -7.94 -18.43
N ILE A 80 11.74 -8.07 -19.27
CA ILE A 80 10.73 -9.12 -19.13
C ILE A 80 11.51 -10.45 -19.08
N PRO A 81 11.29 -11.31 -18.06
CA PRO A 81 11.99 -12.58 -17.97
C PRO A 81 11.81 -13.34 -19.29
N THR A 82 12.91 -13.61 -19.99
CA THR A 82 12.96 -14.25 -21.33
C THR A 82 12.30 -15.66 -21.35
N ILE A 83 11.91 -16.18 -20.19
CA ILE A 83 11.29 -17.50 -20.03
C ILE A 83 9.94 -17.61 -20.77
N VAL A 84 9.25 -16.50 -21.07
CA VAL A 84 7.97 -16.56 -21.81
C VAL A 84 8.18 -16.65 -23.34
N TYR A 85 9.38 -16.40 -23.88
CA TYR A 85 9.61 -16.37 -25.33
C TYR A 85 9.89 -17.74 -25.99
N HIS A 86 10.16 -18.78 -25.20
CA HIS A 86 10.45 -20.12 -25.74
C HIS A 86 9.21 -20.99 -26.02
N ALA A 87 8.01 -20.40 -26.05
CA ALA A 87 6.77 -21.10 -26.38
C ALA A 87 6.19 -20.74 -27.77
N LEU A 88 6.98 -20.18 -28.70
CA LEU A 88 6.51 -19.90 -30.06
C LEU A 88 7.25 -20.60 -31.21
N HIS A 89 8.29 -21.41 -30.95
CA HIS A 89 8.97 -22.15 -32.02
C HIS A 89 9.40 -23.57 -31.65
N ARG A 90 8.48 -24.36 -31.07
CA ARG A 90 8.58 -25.83 -31.12
C ARG A 90 7.20 -26.45 -31.32
N ARG A 91 6.79 -26.61 -32.57
CA ARG A 91 6.97 -27.85 -33.35
C ARG A 91 6.18 -27.73 -34.65
N TYR A 92 6.87 -28.15 -35.72
CA TYR A 92 6.44 -28.69 -37.02
C TYR A 92 5.00 -28.45 -37.48
#